data_AF-A0A318A0D5-F1
#
_entry.id   AF-A0A318A0D5-F1
#
_cell.length_a   1.000
_cell.length_b   1.000
_cell.length_c   1.000
_cell.angle_alpha   90.00
_cell.angle_beta   90.00
_cell.angle_gamma   90.00
#
_symmetry.space_group_name_H-M   'P 1'
#
loop_
_entity.id
_entity.type
_entity.pdbx_description
1 polymer ?
#
loop_
_entity_poly.entity_id
_entity_poly.type
_entity_poly.pdbx_seq_one_letter_code
_entity_poly.pdbx_strand_id
1 'polypeptide(L)'
;MFDIGFWELVLISVVALVVLGPERLPHAIRSVAKFVATAKGMANSVKEELTQELKVQELQEQLRKAEQMGMKNLSPELQESVDTLKKAAQDVQRSYGANAENLTEQAGAALKPEEPTSSSSVSEKTLSKPPSD
;
A
#
# COMPACT_ATOMS: atom_id res chain seq x y z
N MET A 1 -16.52 -2.33 4.56
CA MET A 1 -17.04 -3.27 5.58
C MET A 1 -16.71 -4.67 5.09
N PHE A 2 -15.45 -5.06 5.26
CA PHE A 2 -14.97 -6.42 4.99
C PHE A 2 -14.07 -6.75 6.18
N ASP A 3 -14.68 -6.85 7.34
CA ASP A 3 -14.04 -7.33 8.56
C ASP A 3 -13.88 -8.85 8.50
N ILE A 4 -13.33 -9.35 7.38
CA ILE A 4 -13.06 -10.78 7.18
C ILE A 4 -11.74 -11.08 7.88
N GLY A 5 -11.85 -11.66 9.08
CA GLY A 5 -10.74 -12.16 9.85
C GLY A 5 -10.18 -13.46 9.28
N PHE A 6 -9.00 -13.84 9.76
CA PHE A 6 -8.36 -15.12 9.40
C PHE A 6 -9.28 -16.32 9.66
N TRP A 7 -10.02 -16.30 10.77
CA TRP A 7 -10.97 -17.37 11.12
C TRP A 7 -12.11 -17.53 10.12
N GLU A 8 -12.62 -16.43 9.57
CA GLU A 8 -13.70 -16.47 8.57
C GLU A 8 -13.19 -17.03 7.23
N LEU A 9 -11.96 -16.68 6.81
CA LEU A 9 -11.34 -17.28 5.63
C LEU A 9 -11.17 -18.79 5.76
N VAL A 10 -10.76 -19.27 6.93
CA VAL A 10 -10.63 -20.71 7.19
C VAL A 10 -11.99 -21.39 7.09
N LEU A 11 -13.03 -20.81 7.71
CA LEU A 11 -14.39 -21.36 7.66
C LEU A 11 -14.93 -21.42 6.21
N ILE A 12 -14.76 -20.35 5.44
CA ILE A 12 -15.15 -20.30 4.02
C ILE A 12 -14.36 -21.35 3.22
N SER A 13 -13.07 -21.50 3.48
CA SER A 13 -12.23 -22.51 2.82
C SER A 13 -12.75 -23.93 3.10
N VAL A 14 -13.06 -24.26 4.35
CA VAL A 14 -13.62 -25.57 4.72
C VAL A 14 -14.96 -25.81 4.01
N VAL A 15 -15.87 -24.85 4.03
CA VAL A 15 -17.17 -24.96 3.33
C VAL A 15 -16.96 -25.16 1.83
N ALA A 16 -16.06 -24.40 1.21
CA ALA A 16 -15.74 -24.53 -0.21
C ALA A 16 -15.16 -25.91 -0.53
N LEU A 17 -14.29 -26.47 0.32
CA LEU A 17 -13.73 -27.81 0.16
C LEU A 17 -14.80 -28.90 0.26
N VAL A 18 -15.80 -28.74 1.14
CA VAL A 18 -16.89 -29.72 1.29
C VAL A 18 -17.86 -29.67 0.11
N VAL A 19 -18.26 -28.47 -0.31
CA VAL A 19 -19.26 -28.28 -1.38
C VAL A 19 -18.67 -28.60 -2.75
N LEU A 20 -17.50 -28.06 -3.06
CA LEU A 20 -16.87 -28.21 -4.37
C LEU A 20 -15.96 -29.44 -4.43
N GLY A 21 -15.40 -29.86 -3.30
CA GLY A 21 -14.40 -30.91 -3.21
C GLY A 21 -12.97 -30.35 -3.22
N PRO A 22 -12.04 -30.98 -2.46
CA PRO A 22 -10.65 -30.52 -2.35
C PRO A 22 -9.87 -30.55 -3.67
N GLU A 23 -10.24 -31.44 -4.59
CA GLU A 23 -9.57 -31.54 -5.89
C GLU A 23 -10.08 -30.51 -6.91
N ARG A 24 -11.33 -30.06 -6.77
CA ARG A 24 -11.99 -29.18 -7.75
C ARG A 24 -11.79 -27.70 -7.45
N LEU A 25 -11.68 -27.33 -6.17
CA LEU A 25 -11.38 -25.96 -5.74
C LEU A 25 -10.11 -25.38 -6.40
N PRO A 26 -8.93 -26.04 -6.35
CA PRO A 26 -7.73 -25.51 -6.99
C PRO A 26 -7.86 -25.44 -8.51
N HIS A 27 -8.64 -26.34 -9.12
CA HIS A 27 -8.93 -26.29 -10.55
C HIS A 27 -9.80 -25.07 -10.90
N ALA A 28 -10.84 -24.78 -10.12
CA ALA A 28 -11.72 -23.63 -10.32
C ALA A 28 -10.97 -22.30 -10.18
N ILE A 29 -10.14 -22.16 -9.13
CA ILE A 29 -9.28 -20.97 -8.94
C ILE A 29 -8.38 -20.78 -10.15
N ARG A 30 -7.71 -21.84 -10.64
CA ARG A 30 -6.83 -21.74 -11.81
C ARG A 30 -7.58 -21.27 -13.07
N SER A 31 -8.80 -21.76 -13.29
CA SER A 31 -9.61 -21.33 -14.43
C SER A 31 -9.99 -19.86 -14.36
N VAL A 32 -10.50 -19.41 -13.20
CA VAL A 32 -10.87 -18.01 -12.98
C VAL A 32 -9.63 -17.11 -13.06
N ALA A 33 -8.53 -17.52 -12.43
CA ALA A 33 -7.27 -16.78 -12.44
C ALA A 33 -6.72 -16.61 -13.86
N LYS A 34 -6.77 -17.66 -14.70
CA LYS A 34 -6.39 -17.57 -16.11
C LYS A 34 -7.28 -16.59 -16.86
N PHE A 35 -8.59 -16.65 -16.67
CA PHE A 35 -9.52 -15.72 -17.31
C PHE A 35 -9.24 -14.27 -16.93
N VAL A 36 -9.05 -14.00 -15.63
CA VAL A 36 -8.70 -12.67 -15.12
C VAL A 36 -7.34 -12.21 -15.64
N ALA A 37 -6.35 -13.10 -15.68
CA ALA A 37 -5.01 -12.78 -16.20
C ALA A 37 -5.06 -12.41 -17.68
N THR A 38 -5.80 -13.15 -18.49
CA THR A 38 -6.00 -12.84 -19.91
C THR A 38 -6.73 -11.51 -20.11
N ALA A 39 -7.82 -11.27 -19.38
CA ALA A 39 -8.56 -10.02 -19.45
C ALA A 39 -7.70 -8.81 -19.03
N LYS A 40 -6.90 -8.96 -17.96
CA LYS A 40 -5.95 -7.95 -17.51
C LYS A 40 -4.85 -7.71 -18.55
N GLY A 41 -4.33 -8.77 -19.17
CA GLY A 41 -3.35 -8.68 -20.26
C GLY A 41 -3.88 -7.89 -21.45
N MET A 42 -5.10 -8.21 -21.91
CA MET A 42 -5.77 -7.49 -23.00
C MET A 42 -5.99 -6.01 -22.66
N ALA A 43 -6.46 -5.71 -21.43
CA ALA A 43 -6.63 -4.34 -20.98
C ALA A 43 -5.31 -3.56 -20.95
N ASN A 44 -4.20 -4.22 -20.60
CA ASN A 44 -2.88 -3.61 -20.61
C ASN A 44 -2.37 -3.36 -22.03
N SER A 45 -2.54 -4.32 -22.96
CA SER A 45 -2.18 -4.12 -24.38
C SER A 45 -2.93 -2.96 -25.01
N VAL A 46 -4.24 -2.87 -24.78
CA VAL A 46 -5.06 -1.75 -25.28
C VAL A 46 -4.60 -0.43 -24.67
N LYS A 47 -4.26 -0.40 -23.37
CA LYS A 47 -3.70 0.82 -22.75
C LYS A 47 -2.37 1.22 -23.39
N GLU A 48 -1.49 0.26 -23.67
CA GLU A 48 -0.17 0.51 -24.27
C GLU A 48 -0.33 1.10 -25.69
N GLU A 49 -1.16 0.46 -26.53
CA GLU A 49 -1.46 0.93 -27.89
C GLU A 49 -2.09 2.34 -27.88
N LEU A 50 -3.02 2.61 -26.97
CA LEU A 50 -3.68 3.92 -26.86
C LEU A 50 -2.79 5.01 -26.23
N THR A 51 -1.78 4.62 -25.44
CA THR A 51 -0.77 5.54 -24.88
C THR A 51 0.28 5.88 -25.92
N GLN A 52 0.60 4.93 -26.79
CA GLN A 52 1.59 5.10 -27.85
C GLN A 52 1.06 5.89 -29.07
N GLU A 53 -0.27 5.98 -29.26
CA GLU A 53 -0.89 6.63 -30.44
C GLU A 53 -1.92 7.77 -30.17
N LEU A 54 -1.89 8.48 -29.03
CA LEU A 54 -2.68 9.72 -28.76
C LEU A 54 -4.15 9.56 -28.27
N LYS A 55 -4.51 8.59 -27.41
CA LYS A 55 -5.91 8.47 -26.91
C LYS A 55 -6.13 8.25 -25.41
N VAL A 56 -5.15 8.54 -24.55
CA VAL A 56 -5.34 8.50 -23.09
C VAL A 56 -6.37 9.53 -22.61
N GLN A 57 -6.46 10.69 -23.27
CA GLN A 57 -7.38 11.77 -22.90
C GLN A 57 -8.85 11.42 -23.16
N GLU A 58 -9.19 10.81 -24.31
CA GLU A 58 -10.57 10.44 -24.63
C GLU A 58 -11.13 9.38 -23.67
N LEU A 59 -10.31 8.41 -23.25
CA LEU A 59 -10.73 7.43 -22.25
C LEU A 59 -10.84 8.05 -20.86
N GLN A 60 -9.89 8.91 -20.44
CA GLN A 60 -10.03 9.65 -19.18
C GLN A 60 -11.29 10.49 -19.17
N GLU A 61 -11.66 11.13 -20.27
CA GLU A 61 -12.90 11.89 -20.38
C GLU A 61 -14.14 10.99 -20.32
N GLN A 62 -14.14 9.83 -20.98
CA GLN A 62 -15.25 8.88 -20.91
C GLN A 62 -15.40 8.25 -19.52
N LEU A 63 -14.30 7.90 -18.87
CA LEU A 63 -14.26 7.42 -17.48
C LEU A 63 -14.73 8.52 -16.52
N ARG A 64 -14.22 9.74 -16.66
CA ARG A 64 -14.63 10.91 -15.86
C ARG A 64 -16.10 11.27 -16.09
N LYS A 65 -16.60 11.11 -17.32
CA LYS A 65 -18.01 11.34 -17.66
C LYS A 65 -18.90 10.21 -17.12
N ALA A 66 -18.46 8.96 -17.18
CA ALA A 66 -19.16 7.82 -16.59
C ALA A 66 -19.23 7.93 -15.06
N GLU A 67 -18.14 8.35 -14.42
CA GLU A 67 -18.08 8.64 -12.98
C GLU A 67 -19.01 9.82 -12.63
N GLN A 68 -18.98 10.92 -13.38
CA GLN A 68 -19.89 12.04 -13.19
C GLN A 68 -21.36 11.66 -13.42
N MET A 69 -21.65 10.82 -14.40
CA MET A 69 -23.00 10.31 -14.64
C MET A 69 -23.43 9.36 -13.51
N GLY A 70 -22.53 8.53 -12.98
CA GLY A 70 -22.76 7.74 -11.77
C GLY A 70 -23.11 8.66 -10.60
N MET A 71 -22.22 9.61 -10.27
CA MET A 71 -22.38 10.58 -9.19
C MET A 71 -23.66 11.43 -9.27
N LYS A 72 -24.10 11.77 -10.48
CA LYS A 72 -25.34 12.55 -10.70
C LYS A 72 -26.62 11.74 -10.51
N ASN A 73 -26.56 10.41 -10.62
CA ASN A 73 -27.69 9.51 -10.44
C ASN A 73 -27.71 8.85 -9.04
N LEU A 74 -26.82 9.25 -8.13
CA LEU A 74 -26.84 8.81 -6.74
C LEU A 74 -28.03 9.44 -5.99
N SER A 75 -28.66 8.67 -5.11
CA SER A 75 -29.65 9.19 -4.15
C SER A 75 -28.98 10.20 -3.19
N PRO A 76 -29.72 11.14 -2.59
CA PRO A 76 -29.15 12.18 -1.72
C PRO A 76 -28.28 11.62 -0.59
N GLU A 77 -28.61 10.44 -0.06
CA GLU A 77 -27.87 9.73 0.98
C GLU A 77 -26.47 9.27 0.52
N LEU A 78 -26.35 8.79 -0.72
CA LEU A 78 -25.07 8.35 -1.28
C LEU A 78 -24.17 9.55 -1.63
N GLN A 79 -24.77 10.69 -1.98
CA GLN A 79 -24.03 11.92 -2.30
C GLN A 79 -23.33 12.49 -1.05
N GLU A 80 -24.04 12.52 0.08
CA GLU A 80 -23.48 12.92 1.38
C GLU A 80 -22.36 11.98 1.83
N SER A 81 -22.54 10.67 1.60
CA SER A 81 -21.51 9.66 1.88
C SER A 81 -20.25 9.90 1.05
N VAL A 82 -20.40 10.17 -0.25
CA VAL A 82 -19.26 10.48 -1.15
C VAL A 82 -18.55 11.78 -0.74
N ASP A 83 -19.28 12.82 -0.35
CA ASP A 83 -18.68 14.07 0.13
C ASP A 83 -17.91 13.89 1.45
N THR A 84 -18.43 13.05 2.35
CA THR A 84 -17.76 12.70 3.60
C THR A 84 -16.49 11.90 3.34
N LEU A 85 -16.54 10.91 2.45
CA LEU A 85 -15.35 10.17 2.00
C LEU A 85 -14.32 11.09 1.34
N LYS A 86 -14.77 12.06 0.53
CA LYS A 86 -13.90 13.04 -0.13
C LYS A 86 -13.19 13.94 0.87
N LYS A 87 -13.91 14.42 1.90
CA LYS A 87 -13.30 15.19 3.01
C LYS A 87 -12.30 14.35 3.80
N ALA A 88 -12.67 13.14 4.19
CA ALA A 88 -11.77 12.25 4.93
C ALA A 88 -10.49 11.92 4.12
N ALA A 89 -10.63 11.65 2.82
CA ALA A 89 -9.49 11.44 1.93
C ALA A 89 -8.60 12.68 1.81
N GLN A 90 -9.18 13.88 1.76
CA GLN A 90 -8.43 15.14 1.73
C GLN A 90 -7.69 15.43 3.04
N ASP A 91 -8.31 15.16 4.19
CA ASP A 91 -7.67 15.31 5.49
C ASP A 91 -6.49 14.35 5.64
N VAL A 92 -6.66 13.11 5.19
CA VAL A 92 -5.58 12.11 5.15
C VAL A 92 -4.46 12.56 4.22
N GLN A 93 -4.77 12.97 2.99
CA GLN A 93 -3.78 13.48 2.03
C GLN A 93 -3.01 14.68 2.59
N ARG A 94 -3.69 15.60 3.27
CA ARG A 94 -3.08 16.78 3.89
C ARG A 94 -2.23 16.38 5.10
N SER A 95 -2.68 15.41 5.89
CA SER A 95 -1.92 14.89 7.04
C SER A 95 -0.62 14.21 6.60
N TYR A 96 -0.66 13.42 5.52
CA TYR A 96 0.55 12.79 4.97
C TYR A 96 1.43 13.78 4.19
N GLY A 97 0.84 14.74 3.46
CA GLY A 97 1.57 15.80 2.77
C GLY A 97 2.24 16.79 3.72
N ALA A 98 1.57 17.18 4.80
CA ALA A 98 2.15 18.02 5.85
C ALA A 98 3.23 17.29 6.66
N ASN A 99 3.06 15.98 6.88
CA ASN A 99 4.12 15.17 7.50
C ASN A 99 5.36 15.05 6.58
N ALA A 100 5.19 15.05 5.25
CA ALA A 100 6.32 15.04 4.31
C ALA A 100 7.18 16.32 4.40
N GLU A 101 6.59 17.49 4.66
CA GLU A 101 7.34 18.72 4.96
C GLU A 101 8.06 18.63 6.32
N ASN A 102 7.39 18.09 7.35
CA ASN A 102 7.98 17.96 8.71
C ASN A 102 9.12 16.92 8.80
N LEU A 103 9.12 15.90 7.94
CA LEU A 103 10.19 14.91 7.83
C LEU A 103 11.51 15.51 7.27
N THR A 104 11.43 16.59 6.51
CA THR A 104 12.62 17.30 5.99
C THR A 104 13.22 18.22 7.04
N GLU A 105 12.41 18.74 7.97
CA GLU A 105 12.86 19.59 9.08
C GLU A 105 13.53 18.77 10.20
N GLN A 106 13.05 17.56 10.50
CA GLN A 106 13.69 16.67 11.49
C GLN A 106 14.98 15.99 10.99
N ALA A 107 15.15 15.81 9.68
CA ALA A 107 16.42 15.33 9.12
C ALA A 107 17.54 16.40 9.12
N GLY A 108 17.18 17.69 9.17
CA GLY A 108 18.14 18.80 9.28
C GLY A 108 18.69 19.04 10.69
N ALA A 109 18.06 18.49 11.73
CA ALA A 109 18.46 18.68 13.13
C ALA A 109 19.50 17.64 13.63
N ALA A 110 19.75 16.56 12.88
CA ALA A 110 20.65 15.47 13.30
C ALA A 110 22.09 15.59 12.77
N LEU A 111 22.45 16.67 12.08
CA LEU A 111 23.80 16.88 11.56
C LEU A 111 24.33 18.30 11.86
N LYS A 112 24.77 18.52 13.10
CA LYS A 112 25.80 19.53 13.43
C LYS A 112 26.54 19.10 14.71
N PRO A 113 27.80 19.52 14.88
CA PRO A 113 28.95 18.61 14.93
C PRO A 113 29.47 18.52 16.35
N GLU A 114 29.80 17.32 16.83
CA GLU A 114 30.64 17.21 18.03
C GLU A 114 32.06 17.65 17.67
N GLU A 115 32.40 18.88 18.06
CA GLU A 115 33.77 19.37 18.07
C GLU A 115 34.58 18.74 19.21
N PRO A 116 35.90 18.60 19.03
CA PRO A 116 36.74 17.69 19.79
C PRO A 116 37.25 18.34 21.07
N THR A 117 37.10 17.66 22.22
CA THR A 117 37.87 17.99 23.42
C THR A 117 38.69 16.79 23.85
N SER A 118 39.95 16.89 23.46
CA SER A 118 41.09 16.20 24.06
C SER A 118 41.08 16.38 25.59
N SER A 119 41.08 15.27 26.31
CA SER A 119 41.74 15.19 27.62
C SER A 119 42.30 13.78 27.79
N SER A 120 43.58 13.67 27.45
CA SER A 120 44.49 12.62 27.84
C SER A 120 44.62 12.55 29.37
N SER A 121 44.49 11.36 29.95
CA SER A 121 45.26 11.01 31.15
C SER A 121 45.69 9.55 31.08
N VAL A 122 47.00 9.39 30.94
CA VAL A 122 47.79 8.18 31.10
C VAL A 122 48.25 8.13 32.55
N SER A 123 48.03 7.02 33.26
CA SER A 123 48.79 6.50 34.41
C SER A 123 47.98 5.34 35.00
N GLU A 124 48.49 4.24 35.53
CA GLU A 124 49.82 3.63 35.69
C GLU A 124 49.49 2.19 36.17
N LYS A 125 50.10 1.13 35.62
CA LYS A 125 51.16 0.33 36.27
C LYS A 125 50.73 -0.73 37.29
N THR A 126 51.49 -1.83 37.27
CA THR A 126 51.63 -2.94 38.24
C THR A 126 50.78 -4.18 37.93
N LEU A 127 51.36 -5.25 37.37
CA LEU A 127 52.31 -6.21 37.98
C LEU A 127 51.62 -7.16 38.97
N SER A 128 51.34 -8.40 38.56
CA SER A 128 51.94 -9.60 39.18
C SER A 128 51.36 -10.90 38.59
N LYS A 129 52.26 -11.62 37.93
CA LYS A 129 52.30 -13.06 37.63
C LYS A 129 52.77 -13.81 38.92
N PRO A 130 52.97 -15.15 39.05
CA PRO A 130 52.48 -16.45 38.48
C PRO A 130 52.06 -17.42 39.65
N PRO A 131 52.31 -18.77 39.71
CA PRO A 131 52.69 -19.80 38.70
C PRO A 131 51.99 -21.18 38.76
N SER A 132 52.33 -22.00 37.74
CA SER A 132 52.60 -23.46 37.70
C SER A 132 51.48 -24.44 38.12
N ASP A 133 51.24 -25.56 37.44
CA ASP A 133 52.08 -26.43 36.59
C ASP A 133 51.38 -26.81 35.27
#